data_AF-A0A1I4AT90-F1
#
_entry.id   AF-A0A1I4AT90-F1
#
_cell.length_a   1.000
_cell.length_b   1.000
_cell.length_c   1.000
_cell.angle_alpha   90.00
_cell.angle_beta   90.00
_cell.angle_gamma   90.00
#
_symmetry.space_group_name_H-M   'P 1'
#
loop_
_entity.id
_entity.type
_entity.pdbx_description
1 polymer ?
#
loop_
_entity_poly.entity_id
_entity_poly.type
_entity_poly.pdbx_seq_one_letter_code
_entity_poly.pdbx_strand_id
1 'polypeptide(L)'
;MIDLLKRAIDAHGGWERWQAIRSISARLTTGGALWDIKRPGFLTGREIIADRTAQHLSFAVDDGERLLFTPSRVWTEDRHGAVLESRDDPAAAFAGQTLETPWDRLHATFFSGEALWTYLTQPFLYAYPGMIVEEIAPWVETGETWRSLQVTFPDTLVSHTRTQITRFGPDGLIRRHDYTVDILGGARGVNYAHAYRSFDGILVPTQRRVFAADDGWQAVRDPLLVSIDIADMRFE
;
A
#
# COMPACT_ATOMS: atom_id res chain seq x y z
N MET A 1 -0.97 -4.35 -22.77
CA MET A 1 -0.09 -3.91 -21.66
C MET A 1 1.04 -3.09 -22.25
N ILE A 2 1.29 -1.88 -21.74
CA ILE A 2 2.37 -1.01 -22.23
C ILE A 2 3.76 -1.56 -21.85
N ASP A 3 4.81 -1.17 -22.60
CA ASP A 3 6.18 -1.70 -22.45
C ASP A 3 6.70 -1.61 -21.01
N LEU A 4 6.60 -0.43 -20.39
CA LEU A 4 7.12 -0.24 -19.04
C LEU A 4 6.42 -1.12 -18.01
N LEU A 5 5.09 -1.27 -18.10
CA LEU A 5 4.34 -2.15 -17.20
C LEU A 5 4.74 -3.62 -17.39
N LYS A 6 4.93 -4.06 -18.64
CA LYS A 6 5.43 -5.42 -18.92
C LYS A 6 6.79 -5.66 -18.28
N ARG A 7 7.75 -4.73 -18.47
CA ARG A 7 9.08 -4.83 -17.85
C ARG A 7 9.02 -4.85 -16.33
N ALA A 8 8.18 -4.01 -15.73
CA ALA A 8 8.00 -3.99 -14.29
C ALA A 8 7.46 -5.33 -13.78
N ILE A 9 6.41 -5.88 -14.41
CA ILE A 9 5.84 -7.18 -14.02
C ILE A 9 6.86 -8.31 -14.19
N ASP A 10 7.59 -8.34 -15.30
CA ASP A 10 8.63 -9.33 -15.55
C ASP A 10 9.75 -9.26 -14.49
N ALA A 11 10.17 -8.05 -14.09
CA ALA A 11 11.19 -7.83 -13.06
C ALA A 11 10.74 -8.25 -11.64
N HIS A 12 9.44 -8.26 -11.36
CA HIS A 12 8.90 -8.64 -10.04
C HIS A 12 8.49 -10.12 -9.95
N GLY A 13 8.73 -10.93 -10.98
CA GLY A 13 8.47 -12.39 -10.95
C GLY A 13 7.51 -12.90 -12.03
N GLY A 14 7.00 -12.01 -12.86
CA GLY A 14 6.23 -12.34 -14.07
C GLY A 14 4.74 -12.57 -13.83
N TRP A 15 3.96 -12.32 -14.89
CA TRP A 15 2.50 -12.36 -14.84
C TRP A 15 1.92 -13.75 -14.59
N GLU A 16 2.47 -14.78 -15.21
CA GLU A 16 1.98 -16.16 -15.09
C GLU A 16 2.05 -16.66 -13.64
N ARG A 17 3.18 -16.40 -12.96
CA ARG A 17 3.34 -16.70 -11.54
C ARG A 17 2.35 -15.93 -10.68
N TRP A 18 2.16 -14.64 -10.97
CA TRP A 18 1.19 -13.81 -10.26
C TRP A 18 -0.23 -14.35 -10.37
N GLN A 19 -0.64 -14.84 -11.54
CA GLN A 19 -1.98 -15.38 -11.75
C GLN A 19 -2.23 -16.69 -11.00
N ALA A 20 -1.19 -17.46 -10.70
CA ALA A 20 -1.30 -18.68 -9.90
C ALA A 20 -1.55 -18.40 -8.40
N ILE A 21 -1.23 -17.20 -7.94
CA ILE A 21 -1.39 -16.79 -6.53
C ILE A 21 -2.86 -16.46 -6.23
N ARG A 22 -3.34 -16.89 -5.08
CA ARG A 22 -4.65 -16.58 -4.51
C ARG A 22 -4.53 -15.62 -3.33
N SER A 23 -3.56 -15.84 -2.45
CA SER A 23 -3.39 -15.05 -1.23
C SER A 23 -1.94 -14.69 -0.96
N ILE A 24 -1.76 -13.57 -0.26
CA ILE A 24 -0.46 -13.04 0.16
C ILE A 24 -0.50 -12.96 1.68
N SER A 25 0.36 -13.72 2.36
CA SER A 25 0.58 -13.57 3.81
C SER A 25 1.86 -12.78 4.03
N ALA A 26 1.85 -11.83 4.95
CA ALA A 26 3.04 -11.07 5.32
C ALA A 26 3.05 -10.79 6.81
N ARG A 27 4.25 -10.79 7.41
CA ARG A 27 4.45 -10.29 8.77
C ARG A 27 5.24 -8.99 8.71
N LEU A 28 4.64 -7.90 9.18
CA LEU A 28 5.22 -6.57 9.02
C LEU A 28 5.13 -5.72 10.29
N THR A 29 5.97 -4.70 10.33
CA THR A 29 5.93 -3.62 11.32
C THR A 29 5.74 -2.29 10.61
N THR A 30 4.84 -1.44 11.10
CA THR A 30 4.76 -0.03 10.69
C THR A 30 5.15 0.92 11.82
N GLY A 31 5.71 2.07 11.46
CA GLY A 31 6.07 3.14 12.40
C GLY A 31 6.22 4.48 11.70
N GLY A 32 6.81 5.47 12.36
CA GLY A 32 6.99 6.83 11.83
C GLY A 32 6.02 7.84 12.43
N ALA A 33 6.29 9.13 12.22
CA ALA A 33 5.65 10.23 12.93
C ALA A 33 4.12 10.25 12.78
N LEU A 34 3.58 9.79 11.64
CA LEU A 34 2.14 9.68 11.46
C LEU A 34 1.54 8.67 12.45
N TRP A 35 2.16 7.51 12.62
CA TRP A 35 1.67 6.48 13.55
C TRP A 35 1.83 6.90 15.00
N ASP A 36 2.89 7.64 15.34
CA ASP A 36 3.11 8.16 16.69
C ASP A 36 2.00 9.14 17.13
N ILE A 37 1.42 9.88 16.19
CA ILE A 37 0.30 10.80 16.45
C ILE A 37 -1.04 10.07 16.36
N LYS A 38 -1.24 9.29 15.29
CA LYS A 38 -2.54 8.70 14.97
C LYS A 38 -2.90 7.52 15.83
N ARG A 39 -1.98 6.55 15.93
CA ARG A 39 -2.21 5.28 16.64
C ARG A 39 -0.90 4.50 16.86
N PRO A 40 -0.15 4.81 17.94
CA PRO A 40 1.12 4.14 18.22
C PRO A 40 0.97 2.62 18.31
N GLY A 41 1.91 1.89 17.67
CA GLY A 41 2.00 0.44 17.77
C GLY A 41 0.87 -0.34 17.07
N PHE A 42 0.10 0.31 16.18
CA PHE A 42 -1.05 -0.35 15.56
C PHE A 42 -0.68 -1.63 14.79
N LEU A 43 0.38 -1.61 13.96
CA LEU A 43 0.85 -2.79 13.21
C LEU A 43 2.28 -3.13 13.61
N THR A 44 2.54 -3.47 14.88
CA THR A 44 3.87 -3.93 15.30
C THR A 44 3.96 -5.46 15.19
N GLY A 45 4.75 -5.96 14.24
CA GLY A 45 4.98 -7.39 14.05
C GLY A 45 3.72 -8.19 13.69
N ARG A 46 2.73 -7.56 13.07
CA ARG A 46 1.43 -8.17 12.79
C ARG A 46 1.45 -9.01 11.51
N GLU A 47 0.75 -10.12 11.55
CA GLU A 47 0.44 -10.93 10.37
C GLU A 47 -0.74 -10.30 9.63
N ILE A 48 -0.61 -10.20 8.32
CA ILE A 48 -1.67 -9.78 7.41
C ILE A 48 -1.87 -10.83 6.33
N ILE A 49 -3.11 -10.98 5.89
CA ILE A 49 -3.47 -11.84 4.77
C ILE A 49 -4.27 -10.99 3.79
N ALA A 50 -3.79 -10.90 2.55
CA ALA A 50 -4.44 -10.19 1.46
C ALA A 50 -4.94 -11.16 0.40
N ASP A 51 -6.16 -10.97 -0.08
CA ASP A 51 -6.64 -11.60 -1.31
C ASP A 51 -5.98 -10.91 -2.52
N ARG A 52 -5.48 -11.71 -3.47
CA ARG A 52 -4.78 -11.19 -4.65
C ARG A 52 -5.71 -10.46 -5.62
N THR A 53 -6.97 -10.91 -5.75
CA THR A 53 -7.95 -10.40 -6.72
C THR A 53 -8.89 -9.39 -6.09
N ALA A 54 -9.54 -9.79 -5.00
CA ALA A 54 -10.45 -8.94 -4.27
C ALA A 54 -9.64 -8.02 -3.38
N GLN A 55 -10.02 -6.75 -3.30
CA GLN A 55 -9.41 -5.83 -2.35
C GLN A 55 -9.91 -6.15 -0.94
N HIS A 56 -9.32 -7.19 -0.33
CA HIS A 56 -9.69 -7.70 0.97
C HIS A 56 -8.44 -8.05 1.77
N LEU A 57 -8.29 -7.44 2.95
CA LEU A 57 -7.21 -7.72 3.90
C LEU A 57 -7.78 -8.11 5.26
N SER A 58 -7.10 -9.04 5.93
CA SER A 58 -7.25 -9.28 7.36
C SER A 58 -5.94 -9.02 8.09
N PHE A 59 -6.02 -8.41 9.27
CA PHE A 59 -4.90 -8.17 10.19
C PHE A 59 -5.12 -9.00 11.45
N ALA A 60 -4.13 -9.81 11.83
CA ALA A 60 -4.16 -10.55 13.08
C ALA A 60 -3.97 -9.61 14.28
N VAL A 61 -4.87 -9.72 15.25
CA VAL A 61 -4.81 -9.01 16.54
C VAL A 61 -4.56 -10.03 17.65
N ASP A 62 -4.18 -9.53 18.82
CA ASP A 62 -3.98 -10.35 20.01
C ASP A 62 -5.29 -11.10 20.39
N ASP A 63 -5.16 -12.23 21.10
CA ASP A 63 -6.28 -13.09 21.52
C ASP A 63 -7.11 -13.74 20.40
N GLY A 64 -6.62 -13.69 19.15
CA GLY A 64 -7.25 -14.28 17.98
C GLY A 64 -8.32 -13.41 17.34
N GLU A 65 -8.45 -12.14 17.75
CA GLU A 65 -9.25 -11.14 17.02
C GLU A 65 -8.63 -10.85 15.64
N ARG A 66 -9.47 -10.46 14.69
CA ARG A 66 -9.05 -9.96 13.38
C ARG A 66 -9.66 -8.60 13.09
N LEU A 67 -8.90 -7.73 12.45
CA LEU A 67 -9.42 -6.54 11.77
C LEU A 67 -9.51 -6.85 10.29
N LEU A 68 -10.61 -6.48 9.64
CA LEU A 68 -10.87 -6.78 8.24
C LEU A 68 -11.17 -5.50 7.46
N PHE A 69 -10.74 -5.50 6.21
CA PHE A 69 -10.87 -4.37 5.30
C PHE A 69 -11.38 -4.82 3.94
N THR A 70 -12.40 -4.12 3.44
CA THR A 70 -12.77 -4.01 2.02
C THR A 70 -12.98 -2.54 1.66
N PRO A 71 -13.10 -2.17 0.37
CA PRO A 71 -13.36 -0.79 -0.03
C PRO A 71 -14.56 -0.15 0.67
N SER A 72 -15.62 -0.94 0.88
CA SER A 72 -16.90 -0.44 1.39
C SER A 72 -17.07 -0.63 2.90
N ARG A 73 -16.20 -1.39 3.58
CA ARG A 73 -16.41 -1.79 4.98
C ARG A 73 -15.11 -2.14 5.70
N VAL A 74 -15.03 -1.76 6.96
CA VAL A 74 -14.05 -2.28 7.92
C VAL A 74 -14.76 -2.83 9.14
N TRP A 75 -14.26 -3.91 9.71
CA TRP A 75 -14.85 -4.51 10.90
C TRP A 75 -13.85 -5.32 11.70
N THR A 76 -14.23 -5.70 12.91
CA THR A 76 -13.49 -6.64 13.75
C THR A 76 -14.27 -7.92 13.93
N GLU A 77 -13.55 -9.04 14.04
CA GLU A 77 -14.12 -10.35 14.36
C GLU A 77 -13.37 -10.96 15.54
N ASP A 78 -14.08 -11.59 16.46
CA ASP A 78 -13.44 -12.45 17.46
C ASP A 78 -12.92 -13.75 16.84
N ARG A 79 -12.26 -14.59 17.65
CA ARG A 79 -11.75 -15.91 17.23
C ARG A 79 -12.82 -16.89 16.71
N HIS A 80 -14.10 -16.60 16.94
CA HIS A 80 -15.23 -17.41 16.50
C HIS A 80 -15.92 -16.82 15.26
N GLY A 81 -15.41 -15.70 14.71
CA GLY A 81 -15.96 -15.01 13.55
C GLY A 81 -17.15 -14.12 13.89
N ALA A 82 -17.43 -13.86 15.16
CA ALA A 82 -18.49 -12.93 15.55
C ALA A 82 -17.99 -11.49 15.35
N VAL A 83 -18.76 -10.69 14.62
CA VAL A 83 -18.45 -9.28 14.40
C VAL A 83 -18.63 -8.50 15.71
N LEU A 84 -17.57 -7.84 16.17
CA LEU A 84 -17.60 -7.06 17.43
C LEU A 84 -17.93 -5.59 17.18
N GLU A 85 -17.37 -5.00 16.12
CA GLU A 85 -17.70 -3.67 15.63
C GLU A 85 -17.52 -3.61 14.12
N SER A 86 -18.22 -2.68 13.46
CA SER A 86 -18.06 -2.46 12.04
C SER A 86 -18.39 -1.03 11.63
N ARG A 87 -17.85 -0.64 10.48
CA ARG A 87 -18.13 0.64 9.82
C ARG A 87 -18.25 0.42 8.32
N ASP A 88 -19.42 0.73 7.80
CA ASP A 88 -19.66 0.88 6.37
C ASP A 88 -19.27 2.30 5.94
N ASP A 89 -18.95 2.46 4.66
CA ASP A 89 -18.39 3.72 4.11
C ASP A 89 -17.27 4.31 4.98
N PRO A 90 -16.19 3.55 5.22
CA PRO A 90 -15.13 3.95 6.14
C PRO A 90 -14.41 5.24 5.75
N ALA A 91 -14.39 5.60 4.47
CA ALA A 91 -13.79 6.85 4.00
C ALA A 91 -14.53 8.08 4.55
N ALA A 92 -15.87 8.05 4.62
CA ALA A 92 -16.67 9.15 5.15
C ALA A 92 -16.37 9.47 6.62
N ALA A 93 -15.91 8.49 7.42
CA ALA A 93 -15.57 8.72 8.82
C ALA A 93 -14.32 9.59 9.03
N PHE A 94 -13.52 9.81 7.97
CA PHE A 94 -12.39 10.74 8.03
C PHE A 94 -12.81 12.21 7.92
N ALA A 95 -14.09 12.50 7.65
CA ALA A 95 -14.58 13.87 7.61
C ALA A 95 -14.31 14.60 8.94
N GLY A 96 -13.59 15.72 8.88
CA GLY A 96 -13.21 16.52 10.05
C GLY A 96 -11.98 16.01 10.81
N GLN A 97 -11.35 14.91 10.39
CA GLN A 97 -10.05 14.50 10.93
C GLN A 97 -8.98 15.53 10.58
N THR A 98 -8.22 15.96 11.59
CA THR A 98 -7.02 16.80 11.42
C THR A 98 -5.78 15.96 11.68
N LEU A 99 -4.56 16.49 11.50
CA LEU A 99 -3.33 15.75 11.85
C LEU A 99 -3.33 15.27 13.31
N GLU A 100 -3.74 16.14 14.24
CA GLU A 100 -3.71 15.88 15.69
C GLU A 100 -4.87 15.00 16.20
N THR A 101 -5.87 14.71 15.36
CA THR A 101 -6.99 13.87 15.76
C THR A 101 -6.57 12.39 15.78
N PRO A 102 -6.61 11.68 16.92
CA PRO A 102 -6.25 10.27 16.97
C PRO A 102 -7.21 9.40 16.16
N TRP A 103 -6.69 8.30 15.63
CA TRP A 103 -7.49 7.31 14.92
C TRP A 103 -7.98 6.21 15.88
N ASP A 104 -9.26 5.87 15.77
CA ASP A 104 -9.74 4.60 16.30
C ASP A 104 -9.22 3.42 15.45
N ARG A 105 -9.58 2.20 15.86
CA ARG A 105 -9.08 1.00 15.18
C ARG A 105 -9.60 0.78 13.78
N LEU A 106 -10.80 1.25 13.49
CA LEU A 106 -11.41 1.13 12.17
C LEU A 106 -10.83 2.17 11.19
N HIS A 107 -10.50 3.39 11.63
CA HIS A 107 -9.74 4.36 10.82
C HIS A 107 -8.38 3.79 10.44
N ALA A 108 -7.63 3.31 11.43
CA ALA A 108 -6.30 2.75 11.20
C ALA A 108 -6.35 1.52 10.28
N THR A 109 -7.38 0.68 10.41
CA THR A 109 -7.62 -0.49 9.53
C THR A 109 -7.90 -0.06 8.10
N PHE A 110 -8.76 0.94 7.88
CA PHE A 110 -9.07 1.43 6.53
C PHE A 110 -7.84 2.02 5.84
N PHE A 111 -7.15 2.96 6.51
CA PHE A 111 -5.93 3.59 5.97
C PHE A 111 -4.85 2.55 5.66
N SER A 112 -4.66 1.57 6.55
CA SER A 112 -3.67 0.51 6.32
C SER A 112 -4.09 -0.46 5.22
N GLY A 113 -5.38 -0.80 5.16
CA GLY A 113 -5.92 -1.76 4.20
C GLY A 113 -5.79 -1.30 2.76
N GLU A 114 -6.20 -0.05 2.48
CA GLU A 114 -6.10 0.53 1.13
C GLU A 114 -4.64 0.65 0.67
N ALA A 115 -3.74 1.01 1.60
CA ALA A 115 -2.32 1.19 1.33
C ALA A 115 -1.62 -0.16 1.11
N LEU A 116 -1.74 -1.08 2.06
CA LEU A 116 -1.03 -2.35 2.05
C LEU A 116 -1.51 -3.25 0.92
N TRP A 117 -2.82 -3.33 0.63
CA TRP A 117 -3.28 -4.10 -0.53
C TRP A 117 -2.63 -3.59 -1.82
N THR A 118 -2.63 -2.27 -2.01
CA THR A 118 -1.99 -1.62 -3.15
C THR A 118 -0.49 -1.95 -3.21
N TYR A 119 0.21 -1.86 -2.08
CA TYR A 119 1.66 -2.09 -2.03
C TYR A 119 2.09 -3.54 -2.24
N LEU A 120 1.28 -4.48 -1.78
CA LEU A 120 1.52 -5.93 -1.90
C LEU A 120 1.21 -6.46 -3.30
N THR A 121 0.32 -5.78 -4.02
CA THR A 121 -0.10 -6.19 -5.36
C THR A 121 0.60 -5.40 -6.48
N GLN A 122 1.40 -4.39 -6.15
CA GLN A 122 2.25 -3.67 -7.09
C GLN A 122 3.42 -4.54 -7.59
N PRO A 123 3.80 -4.46 -8.88
CA PRO A 123 3.18 -3.68 -9.96
C PRO A 123 2.02 -4.41 -10.67
N PHE A 124 1.74 -5.66 -10.30
CA PHE A 124 0.80 -6.53 -11.00
C PHE A 124 -0.63 -5.99 -11.06
N LEU A 125 -1.10 -5.30 -10.02
CA LEU A 125 -2.44 -4.73 -9.96
C LEU A 125 -2.72 -3.78 -11.14
N TYR A 126 -1.69 -3.14 -11.71
CA TYR A 126 -1.85 -2.22 -12.84
C TYR A 126 -2.28 -2.92 -14.13
N ALA A 127 -2.20 -4.24 -14.19
CA ALA A 127 -2.72 -5.04 -15.29
C ALA A 127 -4.18 -5.50 -15.06
N TYR A 128 -4.82 -5.11 -13.96
CA TYR A 128 -6.18 -5.53 -13.65
C TYR A 128 -7.23 -4.82 -14.52
N PRO A 129 -8.40 -5.43 -14.75
CA PRO A 129 -9.48 -4.79 -15.51
C PRO A 129 -9.87 -3.43 -14.92
N GLY A 130 -10.06 -2.44 -15.78
CA GLY A 130 -10.48 -1.08 -15.39
C GLY A 130 -9.33 -0.15 -14.99
N MET A 131 -8.11 -0.65 -14.80
CA MET A 131 -6.93 0.20 -14.60
C MET A 131 -6.61 0.97 -15.88
N ILE A 132 -6.38 2.27 -15.74
CA ILE A 132 -5.79 3.10 -16.80
C ILE A 132 -4.33 3.33 -16.43
N VAL A 133 -3.43 3.07 -17.37
CA VAL A 133 -1.98 3.13 -17.15
C VAL A 133 -1.33 3.88 -18.30
N GLU A 134 -0.61 4.94 -17.97
CA GLU A 134 0.06 5.82 -18.92
C GLU A 134 1.52 5.99 -18.52
N GLU A 135 2.43 5.89 -19.48
CA GLU A 135 3.83 6.27 -19.24
C GLU A 135 3.95 7.79 -19.34
N ILE A 136 4.54 8.41 -18.32
CA ILE A 136 4.77 9.86 -18.25
C ILE A 136 6.27 10.16 -18.27
N ALA A 137 6.61 11.44 -18.23
CA ALA A 137 8.00 11.88 -18.22
C ALA A 137 8.82 11.17 -17.10
N PRO A 138 10.07 10.77 -17.40
CA PRO A 138 10.91 10.13 -16.41
C PRO A 138 11.25 11.10 -15.28
N TRP A 139 11.58 10.53 -14.14
CA TRP A 139 12.03 11.25 -12.96
C TRP A 139 13.52 11.04 -12.74
N VAL A 140 14.26 12.10 -12.44
CA VAL A 140 15.70 12.00 -12.13
C VAL A 140 15.90 12.23 -10.65
N GLU A 141 16.47 11.26 -9.96
CA GLU A 141 16.76 11.36 -8.53
C GLU A 141 18.05 10.61 -8.21
N THR A 142 18.91 11.23 -7.39
CA THR A 142 20.17 10.62 -6.93
C THR A 142 21.07 10.08 -8.05
N GLY A 143 21.04 10.70 -9.24
CA GLY A 143 21.83 10.29 -10.40
C GLY A 143 21.25 9.11 -11.20
N GLU A 144 20.09 8.58 -10.82
CA GLU A 144 19.37 7.55 -11.56
C GLU A 144 18.18 8.19 -12.30
N THR A 145 17.88 7.68 -13.51
CA THR A 145 16.67 8.06 -14.26
C THR A 145 15.65 6.96 -14.12
N TRP A 146 14.49 7.29 -13.57
CA TRP A 146 13.38 6.36 -13.36
C TRP A 146 12.29 6.60 -14.38
N ARG A 147 11.84 5.55 -15.07
CA ARG A 147 10.66 5.63 -15.93
C ARG A 147 9.41 5.60 -15.05
N SER A 148 8.38 6.34 -15.43
CA SER A 148 7.24 6.63 -14.56
C SER A 148 5.94 6.16 -15.20
N LEU A 149 5.11 5.45 -14.42
CA LEU A 149 3.73 5.16 -14.76
C LEU A 149 2.79 6.02 -13.92
N GLN A 150 1.93 6.79 -14.58
CA GLN A 150 0.71 7.28 -13.97
C GLN A 150 -0.35 6.19 -14.07
N VAL A 151 -1.00 5.90 -12.96
CA VAL A 151 -2.06 4.89 -12.86
C VAL A 151 -3.32 5.54 -12.31
N THR A 152 -4.46 5.21 -12.90
CA THR A 152 -5.78 5.64 -12.43
C THR A 152 -6.61 4.40 -12.09
N PHE A 153 -7.03 4.33 -10.84
CA PHE A 153 -7.81 3.22 -10.30
C PHE A 153 -9.28 3.34 -10.75
N PRO A 154 -9.97 2.20 -11.04
CA PRO A 154 -11.41 2.18 -11.25
C PRO A 154 -12.16 2.44 -9.93
N ASP A 155 -13.43 2.83 -10.00
CA ASP A 155 -14.28 3.13 -8.83
C ASP A 155 -14.43 1.93 -7.87
N THR A 156 -14.16 0.72 -8.36
CA THR A 156 -14.26 -0.54 -7.59
C THR A 156 -13.06 -0.80 -6.69
N LEU A 157 -11.97 -0.03 -6.83
CA LEU A 157 -10.77 -0.14 -6.01
C LEU A 157 -10.52 1.19 -5.30
N VAL A 158 -10.19 1.12 -4.02
CA VAL A 158 -9.80 2.30 -3.22
C VAL A 158 -8.31 2.25 -2.92
N SER A 159 -7.69 3.42 -2.90
CA SER A 159 -6.32 3.63 -2.47
C SER A 159 -6.22 5.09 -2.03
N HIS A 160 -5.07 5.51 -1.48
CA HIS A 160 -4.85 6.87 -0.98
C HIS A 160 -5.41 7.99 -1.86
N THR A 161 -5.28 7.90 -3.19
CA THR A 161 -6.01 8.73 -4.14
C THR A 161 -6.25 7.98 -5.44
N ARG A 162 -7.17 8.46 -6.28
CA ARG A 162 -7.53 7.79 -7.54
C ARG A 162 -6.38 7.72 -8.55
N THR A 163 -5.57 8.76 -8.65
CA THR A 163 -4.46 8.83 -9.63
C THR A 163 -3.13 8.92 -8.91
N GLN A 164 -2.24 7.98 -9.19
CA GLN A 164 -0.96 7.84 -8.49
C GLN A 164 0.16 7.60 -9.49
N ILE A 165 1.41 7.78 -9.06
CA ILE A 165 2.58 7.61 -9.93
C ILE A 165 3.53 6.58 -9.33
N THR A 166 3.98 5.62 -10.12
CA THR A 166 5.01 4.66 -9.72
C THR A 166 6.20 4.77 -10.63
N ARG A 167 7.38 4.88 -10.02
CA ARG A 167 8.66 5.10 -10.70
C ARG A 167 9.51 3.86 -10.59
N PHE A 168 10.06 3.44 -11.72
CA PHE A 168 10.81 2.21 -11.89
C PHE A 168 12.25 2.53 -12.28
N GLY A 169 13.20 1.87 -11.63
CA GLY A 169 14.60 1.92 -11.98
C GLY A 169 14.89 1.28 -13.35
N PRO A 170 16.13 1.36 -13.84
CA PRO A 170 16.57 0.73 -15.08
C PRO A 170 16.50 -0.81 -15.02
N ASP A 171 16.47 -1.38 -13.81
CA ASP A 171 16.24 -2.80 -13.54
C ASP A 171 14.75 -3.21 -13.58
N GLY A 172 13.82 -2.26 -13.78
CA GLY A 172 12.38 -2.50 -13.77
C GLY A 172 11.77 -2.58 -12.37
N LEU A 173 12.55 -2.40 -11.31
CA LEU A 173 12.07 -2.46 -9.93
C LEU A 173 11.52 -1.11 -9.47
N ILE A 174 10.49 -1.13 -8.62
CA ILE A 174 9.93 0.10 -8.04
C ILE A 174 10.99 0.78 -7.19
N ARG A 175 11.19 2.07 -7.43
CA ARG A 175 12.03 2.94 -6.59
C ARG A 175 11.17 3.79 -5.67
N ARG A 176 10.07 4.30 -6.21
CA ARG A 176 9.24 5.29 -5.53
C ARG A 176 7.81 5.27 -6.04
N HIS A 177 6.87 5.45 -5.13
CA HIS A 177 5.44 5.53 -5.40
C HIS A 177 4.86 6.79 -4.77
N ASP A 178 4.18 7.59 -5.58
CA ASP A 178 3.71 8.92 -5.23
C ASP A 178 2.20 9.01 -5.31
N TYR A 179 1.63 9.67 -4.31
CA TYR A 179 0.20 9.82 -4.16
C TYR A 179 -0.11 11.04 -3.29
N THR A 180 -1.32 11.56 -3.44
CA THR A 180 -1.98 12.31 -2.35
C THR A 180 -2.80 11.34 -1.50
N VAL A 181 -3.16 11.74 -0.30
CA VAL A 181 -4.05 10.99 0.59
C VAL A 181 -5.35 11.76 0.78
N ASP A 182 -6.41 11.34 0.09
CA ASP A 182 -7.71 12.05 0.06
C ASP A 182 -8.31 12.15 1.47
N ILE A 183 -8.25 11.05 2.24
CA ILE A 183 -8.71 10.98 3.64
C ILE A 183 -7.85 11.78 4.64
N LEU A 184 -6.74 12.36 4.18
CA LEU A 184 -5.89 13.28 4.93
C LEU A 184 -5.76 14.64 4.23
N GLY A 185 -6.84 15.07 3.55
CA GLY A 185 -6.92 16.41 2.96
C GLY A 185 -5.96 16.64 1.80
N GLY A 186 -5.56 15.57 1.09
CA GLY A 186 -4.66 15.66 -0.06
C GLY A 186 -3.17 15.75 0.30
N ALA A 187 -2.79 15.37 1.52
CA ALA A 187 -1.39 15.30 1.93
C ALA A 187 -0.56 14.47 0.93
N ARG A 188 0.56 15.02 0.46
CA ARG A 188 1.44 14.35 -0.52
C ARG A 188 2.38 13.37 0.19
N GLY A 189 2.38 12.13 -0.27
CA GLY A 189 3.29 11.07 0.18
C GLY A 189 4.20 10.61 -0.93
N VAL A 190 5.47 10.41 -0.59
CA VAL A 190 6.49 9.83 -1.48
C VAL A 190 7.06 8.58 -0.83
N ASN A 191 6.66 7.42 -1.33
CA ASN A 191 6.90 6.12 -0.73
C ASN A 191 8.06 5.41 -1.45
N TYR A 192 9.24 5.40 -0.83
CA TYR A 192 10.45 4.78 -1.34
C TYR A 192 10.50 3.29 -1.04
N ALA A 193 10.77 2.47 -2.06
CA ALA A 193 10.85 1.01 -1.99
C ALA A 193 12.32 0.55 -2.06
N HIS A 194 12.73 -0.31 -1.14
CA HIS A 194 14.12 -0.75 -0.98
C HIS A 194 14.20 -2.14 -0.34
N ALA A 195 15.43 -2.66 -0.23
CA ALA A 195 15.75 -3.96 0.36
C ALA A 195 14.94 -5.12 -0.28
N TYR A 196 15.04 -5.24 -1.60
CA TYR A 196 14.32 -6.27 -2.34
C TYR A 196 14.77 -7.68 -1.95
N ARG A 197 13.80 -8.57 -1.72
CA ARG A 197 14.00 -10.00 -1.48
C ARG A 197 13.03 -10.81 -2.31
N SER A 198 13.42 -12.02 -2.69
CA SER A 198 12.53 -12.94 -3.39
C SER A 198 11.80 -13.84 -2.39
N PHE A 199 10.49 -13.98 -2.58
CA PHE A 199 9.61 -14.91 -1.87
C PHE A 199 8.80 -15.66 -2.92
N ASP A 200 8.90 -16.99 -2.96
CA ASP A 200 8.17 -17.85 -3.90
C ASP A 200 8.33 -17.47 -5.39
N GLY A 201 9.45 -16.81 -5.72
CA GLY A 201 9.77 -16.32 -7.06
C GLY A 201 9.21 -14.93 -7.39
N ILE A 202 8.55 -14.27 -6.45
CA ILE A 202 8.12 -12.86 -6.54
C ILE A 202 9.16 -11.98 -5.85
N LEU A 203 9.59 -10.89 -6.49
CA LEU A 203 10.54 -9.95 -5.91
C LEU A 203 9.79 -8.80 -5.23
N VAL A 204 10.04 -8.60 -3.94
CA VAL A 204 9.27 -7.69 -3.09
C VAL A 204 10.21 -6.73 -2.37
N PRO A 205 9.92 -5.41 -2.34
CA PRO A 205 10.65 -4.48 -1.49
C PRO A 205 10.26 -4.74 -0.03
N THR A 206 11.21 -5.21 0.79
CA THR A 206 10.92 -5.51 2.20
C THR A 206 10.93 -4.29 3.11
N GLN A 207 11.34 -3.15 2.59
CA GLN A 207 11.30 -1.90 3.32
C GLN A 207 10.65 -0.81 2.48
N ARG A 208 9.75 -0.06 3.10
CA ARG A 208 9.15 1.16 2.54
C ARG A 208 9.33 2.33 3.50
N ARG A 209 9.70 3.50 2.97
CA ARG A 209 9.84 4.75 3.74
C ARG A 209 9.08 5.86 3.05
N VAL A 210 8.14 6.47 3.76
CA VAL A 210 7.26 7.52 3.25
C VAL A 210 7.64 8.84 3.86
N PHE A 211 7.87 9.83 3.00
CA PHE A 211 8.11 11.22 3.38
C PHE A 211 7.01 12.12 2.81
N ALA A 212 6.91 13.35 3.32
CA ALA A 212 6.11 14.38 2.66
C ALA A 212 6.77 14.79 1.33
N ALA A 213 5.99 15.39 0.43
CA ALA A 213 6.49 16.01 -0.79
C ALA A 213 6.24 17.51 -0.81
N ASP A 214 7.18 18.28 -1.37
CA ASP A 214 6.97 19.68 -1.71
C ASP A 214 6.11 19.84 -2.99
N ASP A 215 5.97 21.07 -3.49
CA ASP A 215 5.22 21.37 -4.72
C ASP A 215 5.86 20.81 -5.99
N GLY A 216 7.17 20.55 -5.96
CA GLY A 216 7.90 19.90 -7.03
C GLY A 216 7.93 18.38 -6.92
N TRP A 217 7.20 17.78 -5.97
CA TRP A 217 7.30 16.37 -5.62
C TRP A 217 8.72 15.95 -5.20
N GLN A 218 9.52 16.84 -4.62
CA GLN A 218 10.76 16.45 -3.93
C GLN A 218 10.43 16.00 -2.51
N ALA A 219 11.15 14.99 -2.02
CA ALA A 219 10.94 14.48 -0.67
C ALA A 219 11.45 15.46 0.38
N VAL A 220 10.57 15.80 1.33
CA VAL A 220 10.94 16.50 2.57
C VAL A 220 11.39 15.43 3.57
N ARG A 221 12.72 15.28 3.75
CA ARG A 221 13.34 14.10 4.37
C ARG A 221 13.13 13.94 5.88
N ASP A 222 12.61 14.96 6.56
CA ASP A 222 12.36 14.92 8.01
C ASP A 222 11.00 15.59 8.31
N PRO A 223 10.09 14.95 9.06
CA PRO A 223 10.20 13.59 9.60
C PRO A 223 9.92 12.48 8.58
N LEU A 224 10.40 11.27 8.90
CA LEU A 224 9.87 10.04 8.31
C LEU A 224 8.41 9.87 8.75
N LEU A 225 7.47 9.97 7.80
CA LEU A 225 6.04 9.90 8.12
C LEU A 225 5.59 8.48 8.38
N VAL A 226 5.99 7.53 7.53
CA VAL A 226 5.64 6.12 7.66
C VAL A 226 6.83 5.24 7.29
N SER A 227 7.18 4.28 8.15
CA SER A 227 7.98 3.10 7.80
C SER A 227 7.08 1.88 7.67
N ILE A 228 7.43 0.99 6.75
CA ILE A 228 6.90 -0.37 6.68
C ILE A 228 8.10 -1.29 6.52
N ASP A 229 8.23 -2.27 7.41
CA ASP A 229 9.28 -3.28 7.39
C ASP A 229 8.64 -4.67 7.36
N ILE A 230 8.85 -5.41 6.28
CA ILE A 230 8.31 -6.74 6.04
C ILE A 230 9.36 -7.75 6.50
N ALA A 231 9.05 -8.49 7.56
CA ALA A 231 9.95 -9.50 8.11
C ALA A 231 9.90 -10.80 7.30
N ASP A 232 8.69 -11.23 6.92
CA ASP A 232 8.44 -12.46 6.18
C ASP A 232 7.23 -12.29 5.26
N MET A 233 7.18 -13.06 4.17
CA MET A 233 6.10 -13.06 3.20
C MET A 233 5.97 -14.42 2.51
N ARG A 234 4.74 -14.79 2.16
CA ARG A 234 4.41 -16.00 1.41
C ARG A 234 3.33 -15.72 0.38
N PHE A 235 3.43 -16.40 -0.75
CA PHE A 235 2.45 -16.38 -1.82
C PHE A 235 1.85 -17.78 -2.00
N GLU A 236 0.54 -17.89 -1.85
CA GLU A 236 -0.22 -19.15 -1.88
C GLU A 236 -1.29 -19.15 -2.98
#